data_AF-A0A6I8U1J1-F1
#
_entry.id   AF-A0A6I8U1J1-F1
#
_cell.length_a   1.000
_cell.length_b   1.000
_cell.length_c   1.000
_cell.angle_alpha   90.00
_cell.angle_beta   90.00
_cell.angle_gamma   90.00
#
_symmetry.space_group_name_H-M   'P 1'
#
loop_
_entity.id
_entity.type
_entity.pdbx_description
1 polymer ?
#
loop_
_entity_poly.entity_id
_entity_poly.type
_entity_poly.pdbx_seq_one_letter_code
_entity_poly.pdbx_strand_id
1 'polypeptide(L)'
;MIFPRARLTDNLKKSAPPDTKFVCNLSSWMMIKEFNNWFEHFLQHTRPTIDNPVLLILDGHNSHINNLTFVERARESFVTVVCLPPHCSHKLQPLDMSFMGPLKTSLSQAIEDYLKISSG
;
A
#
# COMPACT_ATOMS: atom_id res chain seq x y z
N MET A 1 5.24 4.47 -0.88
CA MET A 1 4.49 5.72 -0.59
C MET A 1 4.24 6.47 -1.89
N ILE A 2 3.01 6.95 -2.11
CA ILE A 2 2.61 7.71 -3.31
C ILE A 2 2.32 9.15 -2.88
N PHE A 3 2.83 10.15 -3.61
CA PHE A 3 2.65 11.55 -3.28
C PHE A 3 1.95 12.37 -4.40
N PRO A 4 1.10 13.38 -4.06
CA PRO A 4 0.38 14.26 -5.01
C PRO A 4 1.33 15.26 -5.66
N ARG A 5 2.12 14.82 -6.63
CA ARG A 5 3.08 15.71 -7.30
C ARG A 5 3.67 15.08 -8.56
N ALA A 6 4.19 15.96 -9.41
CA ALA A 6 4.81 15.56 -10.66
C ALA A 6 6.25 15.01 -10.48
N ARG A 7 6.96 15.42 -9.42
CA ARG A 7 8.37 15.09 -9.21
C ARG A 7 8.65 14.64 -7.77
N LEU A 8 9.54 13.67 -7.65
CA LEU A 8 10.11 13.23 -6.38
C LEU A 8 11.34 14.08 -6.05
N THR A 9 11.49 14.45 -4.79
CA THR A 9 12.63 15.21 -4.24
C THR A 9 13.14 14.47 -2.99
N ASP A 10 14.43 14.62 -2.67
CA ASP A 10 15.05 13.81 -1.62
C ASP A 10 14.56 14.14 -0.21
N ASN A 11 14.07 15.37 0.01
CA ASN A 11 13.41 15.77 1.26
C ASN A 11 12.22 14.86 1.61
N LEU A 12 11.60 14.24 0.61
CA LEU A 12 10.40 13.42 0.75
C LEU A 12 10.69 11.98 1.13
N LYS A 13 11.97 11.60 1.07
CA LYS A 13 12.48 10.31 1.47
C LYS A 13 13.16 10.36 2.84
N LYS A 14 13.31 11.56 3.40
CA LYS A 14 14.06 11.80 4.64
C LYS A 14 13.45 10.97 5.78
N SER A 15 14.33 10.27 6.52
CA SER A 15 13.97 9.44 7.67
C SER A 15 13.02 8.28 7.39
N ALA A 16 12.84 7.90 6.13
CA ALA A 16 12.01 6.74 5.81
C ALA A 16 12.74 5.43 6.13
N PRO A 17 11.98 4.36 6.43
CA PRO A 17 12.56 3.03 6.60
C PRO A 17 13.39 2.61 5.37
N PRO A 18 14.46 1.82 5.56
CA PRO A 18 15.20 1.22 4.46
C PRO A 18 14.27 0.48 3.48
N ASP A 19 14.66 0.46 2.20
CA ASP A 19 13.93 -0.17 1.10
C ASP A 19 12.54 0.39 0.76
N THR A 20 12.10 1.45 1.44
CA THR A 20 10.85 2.15 1.11
C THR A 20 10.86 2.62 -0.34
N LYS A 21 9.88 2.16 -1.13
CA LYS A 21 9.65 2.64 -2.50
C LYS A 21 8.80 3.90 -2.51
N PHE A 22 9.23 4.89 -3.28
CA PHE A 22 8.55 6.18 -3.42
C PHE A 22 8.11 6.40 -4.85
N VAL A 23 6.86 6.81 -5.02
CA VAL A 23 6.30 7.16 -6.32
C VAL A 23 5.59 8.50 -6.22
N CYS A 24 5.54 9.23 -7.32
CA CYS A 24 4.83 10.50 -7.44
C CYS A 24 3.89 10.42 -8.63
N ASN A 25 2.64 10.81 -8.43
CA ASN A 25 1.69 11.04 -9.51
C ASN A 25 0.77 12.21 -9.13
N LEU A 26 0.07 12.76 -10.11
CA LEU A 26 -0.74 13.96 -9.90
C LEU A 26 -1.96 13.70 -9.00
N SER A 27 -2.42 12.46 -8.88
CA SER A 27 -3.65 12.11 -8.16
C SER A 27 -3.41 11.68 -6.71
N SER A 28 -2.19 11.28 -6.34
CA SER A 28 -1.85 10.46 -5.14
C SER A 28 -2.47 9.09 -5.07
N TRP A 29 -3.41 8.77 -5.95
CA TRP A 29 -4.09 7.50 -5.94
C TRP A 29 -3.19 6.45 -6.59
N MET A 30 -3.29 5.23 -6.10
CA MET A 30 -2.64 4.10 -6.73
C MET A 30 -3.33 3.81 -8.05
N MET A 31 -2.61 3.95 -9.17
CA MET A 31 -3.07 3.52 -10.48
C MET A 31 -2.45 2.15 -10.82
N ILE A 32 -2.88 1.57 -11.94
CA ILE A 32 -2.47 0.23 -12.39
C ILE A 32 -0.94 0.10 -12.44
N LYS A 33 -0.22 1.09 -12.98
CA LYS A 33 1.24 1.04 -13.11
C LYS A 33 1.94 0.99 -11.74
N GLU A 34 1.48 1.80 -10.78
CA GLU A 34 2.05 1.81 -9.42
C GLU A 34 1.72 0.53 -8.68
N PHE A 35 0.51 0.00 -8.89
CA PHE A 35 0.10 -1.27 -8.31
C PHE A 35 0.95 -2.44 -8.82
N ASN A 36 1.25 -2.51 -10.13
CA ASN A 36 2.12 -3.55 -10.68
C ASN A 36 3.54 -3.46 -10.10
N ASN A 37 4.10 -2.25 -9.97
CA ASN A 37 5.40 -2.06 -9.34
C ASN A 37 5.39 -2.46 -7.86
N TRP A 38 4.31 -2.16 -7.15
CA TRP A 38 4.11 -2.62 -5.77
C TRP A 38 4.04 -4.15 -5.70
N PHE A 39 3.36 -4.81 -6.64
CA PHE A 39 3.23 -6.25 -6.64
C PHE A 39 4.56 -6.96 -6.89
N GLU A 40 5.40 -6.48 -7.81
CA GLU A 40 6.75 -7.02 -7.98
C GLU A 40 7.61 -6.85 -6.71
N HIS A 41 7.50 -5.69 -6.05
CA HIS A 41 8.16 -5.47 -4.77
C HIS A 41 7.63 -6.42 -3.68
N PHE A 42 6.32 -6.69 -3.66
CA PHE A 42 5.71 -7.67 -2.75
C PHE A 42 6.29 -9.07 -2.97
N LEU A 43 6.38 -9.54 -4.22
CA LEU A 43 6.94 -10.85 -4.56
C LEU A 43 8.41 -10.99 -4.12
N GLN A 44 9.21 -9.92 -4.24
CA GLN A 44 10.61 -9.92 -3.80
C GLN A 44 10.78 -10.19 -2.30
N HIS A 45 9.79 -9.78 -1.50
CA HIS A 45 9.81 -9.89 -0.04
C HIS A 45 9.13 -11.17 0.45
N THR A 46 8.00 -11.56 -0.16
CA THR A 46 7.25 -12.74 0.26
C THR A 46 7.79 -14.04 -0.32
N ARG A 47 8.46 -13.98 -1.48
CA ARG A 47 9.11 -15.11 -2.18
C ARG A 47 8.25 -16.38 -2.18
N PRO A 48 7.01 -16.29 -2.68
CA PRO A 48 6.10 -17.42 -2.71
C PRO A 48 6.66 -18.57 -3.56
N THR A 49 6.40 -19.80 -3.12
CA THR A 49 6.78 -21.03 -3.83
C THR A 49 5.60 -21.98 -3.86
N ILE A 50 5.72 -23.07 -4.62
CA ILE A 50 4.69 -24.12 -4.65
C ILE A 50 4.45 -24.74 -3.26
N ASP A 51 5.52 -24.90 -2.46
CA ASP A 51 5.45 -25.47 -1.10
C ASP A 51 5.04 -24.44 -0.04
N ASN A 52 5.16 -23.15 -0.35
CA ASN A 52 4.78 -22.05 0.52
C ASN A 52 4.04 -20.95 -0.26
N PRO A 53 2.79 -21.21 -0.67
CA PRO A 53 2.00 -20.25 -1.43
C PRO A 53 1.54 -19.10 -0.54
N VAL A 54 1.21 -17.97 -1.17
CA VAL A 54 0.77 -16.76 -0.46
C VAL A 54 -0.69 -16.44 -0.79
N LEU A 55 -1.49 -16.11 0.23
CA LEU A 55 -2.83 -15.56 0.08
C LEU A 55 -2.76 -14.04 0.20
N LEU A 56 -3.14 -13.34 -0.87
CA LEU A 56 -3.25 -11.88 -0.91
C LEU A 56 -4.73 -11.47 -0.89
N ILE A 57 -5.13 -10.74 0.14
CA ILE A 57 -6.50 -10.23 0.30
C ILE A 57 -6.53 -8.74 -0.07
N LEU A 58 -7.41 -8.35 -1.00
CA LEU A 58 -7.56 -6.98 -1.50
C LEU A 58 -8.97 -6.46 -1.27
N ASP A 59 -9.13 -5.14 -1.27
CA ASP A 59 -10.39 -4.44 -1.01
C ASP A 59 -11.35 -4.35 -2.20
N GLY A 60 -10.95 -4.87 -3.36
CA GLY A 60 -11.77 -4.85 -4.58
C GLY A 60 -11.80 -3.50 -5.31
N HIS A 61 -10.87 -2.59 -5.06
CA HIS A 61 -10.74 -1.37 -5.88
C HIS A 61 -10.48 -1.69 -7.38
N ASN A 62 -10.96 -0.82 -8.28
CA ASN A 62 -10.93 -1.03 -9.74
C ASN A 62 -9.53 -1.31 -10.33
N SER A 63 -8.47 -0.79 -9.70
CA SER A 63 -7.07 -1.07 -10.07
C SER A 63 -6.68 -2.54 -9.94
N HIS A 64 -7.38 -3.30 -9.09
CA HIS A 64 -7.16 -4.73 -8.87
C HIS A 64 -8.01 -5.58 -9.82
N ILE A 65 -9.25 -5.15 -10.08
CA ILE A 65 -10.25 -5.94 -10.80
C ILE A 65 -10.01 -5.95 -12.32
N ASN A 66 -9.60 -4.81 -12.91
CA ASN A 66 -9.44 -4.67 -14.35
C ASN A 66 -8.00 -4.83 -14.85
N ASN A 67 -7.16 -5.57 -14.11
CA ASN A 67 -5.74 -5.72 -14.39
C ASN A 67 -5.37 -7.19 -14.64
N LEU A 68 -5.59 -7.64 -15.88
CA LEU A 68 -5.31 -9.03 -16.28
C LEU A 68 -3.84 -9.42 -16.07
N THR A 69 -2.91 -8.52 -16.40
CA THR A 69 -1.47 -8.75 -16.23
C THR A 69 -1.10 -9.07 -14.78
N PHE A 70 -1.72 -8.39 -13.81
CA PHE A 70 -1.53 -8.72 -12.40
C PHE A 70 -2.07 -10.10 -12.03
N VAL A 71 -3.26 -10.47 -12.51
CA VAL A 71 -3.89 -11.77 -12.18
C VAL A 71 -3.05 -12.93 -12.71
N GLU A 72 -2.56 -12.82 -13.94
CA GLU A 72 -1.67 -13.81 -14.55
C GLU A 72 -0.37 -13.93 -13.76
N ARG A 73 0.26 -12.78 -13.46
CA ARG A 73 1.51 -12.73 -12.69
C ARG A 73 1.36 -13.33 -11.29
N ALA A 74 0.23 -13.09 -10.62
CA ALA A 74 -0.04 -13.65 -9.30
C ALA A 74 -0.15 -15.17 -9.36
N ARG A 75 -0.87 -15.70 -10.36
CA ARG A 75 -1.00 -17.14 -10.57
C ARG A 75 0.34 -17.82 -10.84
N GLU A 76 1.16 -17.24 -11.71
CA GLU A 76 2.51 -17.76 -12.02
C GLU A 76 3.44 -17.76 -10.80
N SER A 77 3.19 -16.85 -9.85
CA SER A 77 4.01 -16.67 -8.67
C SER A 77 3.44 -17.37 -7.43
N PHE A 78 2.52 -18.32 -7.56
CA PHE A 78 1.90 -19.03 -6.43
C PHE A 78 1.20 -18.09 -5.42
N VAL A 79 0.67 -16.97 -5.90
CA VAL A 79 -0.14 -16.04 -5.10
C VAL A 79 -1.61 -16.21 -5.45
N THR A 80 -2.40 -16.63 -4.46
CA THR A 80 -3.87 -16.64 -4.56
C THR A 80 -4.41 -15.27 -4.17
N VAL A 81 -5.20 -14.65 -5.04
CA VAL A 81 -5.79 -13.33 -4.78
C VAL A 81 -7.27 -13.46 -4.44
N VAL A 82 -7.69 -12.86 -3.33
CA VAL A 82 -9.10 -12.76 -2.92
C VAL A 82 -9.48 -11.30 -2.79
N CYS A 83 -10.48 -10.87 -3.56
CA CYS A 83 -11.05 -9.53 -3.43
C CYS A 83 -12.27 -9.58 -2.49
N LEU A 84 -12.27 -8.73 -1.48
CA LEU A 84 -13.41 -8.56 -0.59
C LEU A 84 -14.57 -7.90 -1.35
N PRO A 85 -15.83 -8.26 -1.06
CA PRO A 85 -16.98 -7.62 -1.67
C PRO A 85 -17.07 -6.13 -1.30
N PRO A 86 -17.61 -5.31 -2.21
CA PRO A 86 -17.75 -3.87 -1.98
C PRO A 86 -18.57 -3.59 -0.72
N HIS A 87 -18.24 -2.50 -0.02
CA HIS A 87 -18.86 -2.05 1.23
C HIS A 87 -18.64 -2.94 2.47
N CYS A 88 -17.72 -3.90 2.44
CA CYS A 88 -17.36 -4.70 3.62
C CYS A 88 -16.17 -4.15 4.44
N SER A 89 -15.58 -3.01 4.07
CA SER A 89 -14.37 -2.46 4.73
C SER A 89 -14.53 -2.29 6.24
N HIS A 90 -15.67 -1.77 6.68
CA HIS A 90 -15.96 -1.50 8.09
C HIS A 90 -16.09 -2.75 8.99
N LYS A 91 -16.18 -3.97 8.42
CA LYS A 91 -16.30 -5.23 9.16
C LYS A 91 -15.18 -6.23 8.86
N LEU A 92 -14.65 -6.22 7.63
CA LEU A 92 -13.77 -7.27 7.11
C LEU A 92 -12.35 -6.80 6.78
N GLN A 93 -11.99 -5.54 7.04
CA GLN A 93 -10.59 -5.10 6.89
C GLN A 93 -9.92 -5.00 8.26
N PRO A 94 -9.26 -6.08 8.72
CA PRO A 94 -8.41 -6.05 9.91
C PRO A 94 -7.41 -4.91 9.85
N LEU A 95 -6.85 -4.61 8.67
CA LEU A 95 -5.90 -3.51 8.50
C LEU A 95 -6.50 -2.16 8.95
N ASP A 96 -7.73 -1.85 8.55
CA ASP A 96 -8.40 -0.61 8.90
C ASP A 96 -8.76 -0.55 10.39
N MET A 97 -9.25 -1.65 10.94
CA MET A 97 -9.76 -1.72 12.31
C MET A 97 -8.66 -1.89 13.37
N SER A 98 -7.68 -2.75 13.14
CA SER A 98 -6.68 -3.13 14.15
C SER A 98 -5.38 -2.36 14.06
N PHE A 99 -4.93 -1.99 12.86
CA PHE A 99 -3.61 -1.37 12.65
C PHE A 99 -3.70 0.13 12.30
N MET A 100 -4.54 0.48 11.32
CA MET A 100 -4.66 1.87 10.84
C MET A 100 -5.29 2.80 11.87
N GLY A 101 -6.22 2.30 12.71
CA GLY A 101 -6.82 3.06 13.80
C GLY A 101 -5.76 3.62 14.77
N PRO A 102 -5.00 2.75 15.48
CA PRO A 102 -3.94 3.18 16.38
C PRO A 102 -2.85 4.03 15.69
N LEU A 103 -2.49 3.70 14.45
CA LEU A 103 -1.53 4.45 13.67
C LEU A 103 -2.00 5.89 13.41
N LYS A 104 -3.26 6.08 12.99
CA LYS A 104 -3.84 7.41 12.78
C LYS A 104 -3.82 8.23 14.06
N THR A 105 -4.24 7.65 15.18
CA THR A 105 -4.22 8.33 16.49
C THR A 105 -2.82 8.79 16.87
N SER A 106 -1.83 7.90 16.75
CA SER A 106 -0.44 8.22 17.10
C SER A 106 0.16 9.28 16.18
N LEU A 107 -0.14 9.20 14.87
CA LEU A 107 0.31 10.18 13.89
C LEU A 107 -0.30 11.56 14.15
N SER A 108 -1.60 11.62 14.46
CA SER A 108 -2.26 12.88 14.84
C SER A 108 -1.60 13.52 16.05
N GLN A 109 -1.29 12.74 17.10
CA GLN A 109 -0.60 13.24 18.28
C GLN A 109 0.79 13.81 17.94
N ALA A 110 1.58 13.08 17.15
CA ALA A 110 2.91 13.52 16.74
C ALA A 110 2.87 14.82 15.92
N ILE A 111 1.85 14.99 15.07
CA ILE A 111 1.64 16.22 14.30
C ILE A 111 1.30 17.39 15.23
N GLU A 112 0.39 17.19 16.19
CA GLU A 112 0.04 18.22 17.18
C GLU A 112 1.24 18.65 18.00
N ASP A 113 2.05 17.71 18.47
CA ASP A 113 3.24 17.99 19.27
C ASP A 113 4.27 18.77 18.46
N TYR A 114 4.50 18.38 17.19
CA TYR A 114 5.37 19.12 16.28
C TYR A 114 4.90 20.56 16.06
N LEU A 115 3.59 20.77 15.85
CA LEU A 115 3.02 22.10 15.65
C LEU A 115 3.18 22.97 16.90
N LYS A 116 2.97 22.41 18.10
CA LYS A 116 3.18 23.13 19.37
C LYS A 116 4.63 23.58 19.55
N ILE A 117 5.60 22.74 19.17
CA ILE A 117 7.04 23.04 19.28
C ILE A 117 7.49 24.08 18.25
N SER A 118 6.89 24.08 17.05
CA SER A 118 7.28 24.96 15.94
C SER A 118 6.53 26.29 15.88
N SER A 119 5.57 26.52 16.80
CA SER A 119 4.80 27.77 16.93
C SER A 119 5.42 28.76 17.93
N GLY A 120 6.65 28.53 18.41
CA GLY A 120 7.43 29.44 19.25
C GLY A 120 8.75 29.80 18.58
#